data_AF-A0A7T1I3P6-F1
#
_entry.id   AF-A0A7T1I3P6-F1
#
_cell.length_a   1.000
_cell.length_b   1.000
_cell.length_c   1.000
_cell.angle_alpha   90.00
_cell.angle_beta   90.00
_cell.angle_gamma   90.00
#
_symmetry.space_group_name_H-M   'P 1'
#
loop_
_entity.id
_entity.type
_entity.pdbx_description
1 polymer ?
#
loop_
_entity_poly.entity_id
_entity_poly.type
_entity_poly.pdbx_seq_one_letter_code
_entity_poly.pdbx_strand_id
1 'polypeptide(L)'
;MEGLSGAGLADDPLAAARRGLERGDYGQVLRLLEPLAALHSPRTALGGEVRLLMTTALMGQGQSERAQACCRELLRCNDPLLRTQARDLLLVLEAPALSRPRDWSLTLPELGDAPSLEGSRAAALRRRANSGPPPPPPPPVGATRAPIGFAALVIALVLLALGLGGCMQVRSDLHFEGPGRLRLEHHLRSDSGRITPWQRQFALALEAEGFRHVRSGGEEQLIGSVEPASAALAQMARNLELASQLGGVPLPPPQLVLRERNWGLGVRQELQLELDLRNLATVPGLDLGLNLAPVRPSAVRLSTPLATRSSRQPGGQLWPLQAGALNRLELRCWRWSPLGLGGASILLLLLLVSLLQWLRRRAGFGWPELPA
;
A
#
# COMPACT_ATOMS: atom_id res chain seq x y z
N MET A 1 -9.11 33.07 -5.77
CA MET A 1 -7.75 33.67 -5.85
C MET A 1 -6.99 32.88 -6.89
N GLU A 2 -7.46 33.02 -8.14
CA GLU A 2 -6.87 32.41 -9.33
C GLU A 2 -5.79 33.36 -9.82
N GLY A 3 -4.58 32.86 -9.96
CA GLY A 3 -3.47 33.63 -10.50
C GLY A 3 -2.36 32.68 -10.88
N LEU A 4 -1.90 32.82 -12.13
CA LEU A 4 -0.71 32.21 -12.73
C LEU A 4 -0.93 30.89 -13.49
N SER A 5 -1.88 30.87 -14.43
CA SER A 5 -1.77 29.99 -15.61
C SER A 5 -2.04 30.83 -16.86
N GLY A 6 -1.04 31.61 -17.27
CA GLY A 6 -1.22 32.60 -18.33
C GLY A 6 -0.02 33.50 -18.55
N ALA A 7 1.17 32.89 -18.73
CA ALA A 7 2.33 33.60 -19.24
C ALA A 7 3.22 32.62 -20.02
N GLY A 8 3.19 32.70 -21.35
CA GLY A 8 4.21 32.05 -22.19
C GLY A 8 3.72 31.12 -23.31
N LEU A 9 2.55 31.35 -23.92
CA LEU A 9 2.24 30.80 -25.26
C LEU A 9 2.74 31.77 -26.35
N ALA A 10 3.98 32.26 -26.17
CA ALA A 10 4.77 32.89 -27.20
C ALA A 10 5.64 31.77 -27.79
N ASP A 11 5.27 31.32 -29.00
CA ASP A 11 5.97 30.37 -29.87
C ASP A 11 7.09 29.54 -29.22
N ASP A 12 6.75 28.40 -28.59
CA ASP A 12 7.75 27.41 -28.21
C ASP A 12 8.51 26.97 -29.48
N PRO A 13 9.80 27.33 -29.63
CA PRO A 13 10.55 27.06 -30.85
C PRO A 13 10.76 25.56 -31.08
N LEU A 14 10.53 24.72 -30.07
CA LEU A 14 10.68 23.27 -30.13
C LEU A 14 9.37 22.54 -30.41
N ALA A 15 8.21 23.22 -30.41
CA ALA A 15 6.91 22.59 -30.59
C ALA A 15 6.79 21.85 -31.94
N ALA A 16 7.34 22.41 -33.02
CA ALA A 16 7.35 21.76 -34.33
C ALA A 16 8.23 20.50 -34.33
N ALA A 17 9.37 20.53 -33.65
CA ALA A 17 10.27 19.39 -33.52
C ALA A 17 9.66 18.24 -32.71
N ARG A 18 8.97 18.54 -31.59
CA ARG A 18 8.28 17.53 -30.77
C ARG A 18 7.18 16.81 -31.56
N ARG A 19 6.36 17.55 -32.30
CA ARG A 19 5.33 16.96 -33.18
C ARG A 19 5.92 16.07 -34.27
N GLY A 20 7.10 16.41 -34.79
CA GLY A 20 7.82 15.58 -35.75
C GLY A 20 8.31 14.27 -35.13
N LEU A 21 8.79 14.29 -33.88
CA LEU A 21 9.21 13.09 -33.15
C LEU A 21 8.04 12.14 -32.90
N GLU A 22 6.87 12.67 -32.52
CA GLU A 22 5.64 11.89 -32.31
C GLU A 22 5.18 11.15 -33.58
N ARG A 23 5.48 11.71 -34.77
CA ARG A 23 5.16 11.10 -36.07
C ARG A 23 6.27 10.18 -36.60
N GLY A 24 7.45 10.19 -35.98
CA GLY A 24 8.62 9.45 -36.46
C GLY A 24 9.38 10.13 -37.62
N ASP A 25 9.08 11.40 -37.93
CA ASP A 25 9.71 12.15 -39.03
C ASP A 25 11.10 12.70 -38.63
N TYR A 26 12.00 11.81 -38.18
CA TYR A 26 13.28 12.17 -37.55
C TYR A 26 14.17 13.07 -38.42
N GLY A 27 14.17 12.88 -39.75
CA GLY A 27 14.94 13.72 -40.67
C GLY A 27 14.44 15.16 -40.76
N GLN A 28 13.12 15.37 -40.65
CA GLN A 28 12.56 16.71 -40.58
C GLN A 28 12.88 17.38 -39.24
N VAL A 29 12.80 16.61 -38.14
CA VAL A 29 13.16 17.08 -36.80
C VAL A 29 14.60 17.60 -36.75
N LEU A 30 15.57 16.84 -37.29
CA LEU A 30 16.97 17.28 -37.30
C LEU A 30 17.18 18.56 -38.11
N ARG A 31 16.54 18.71 -39.27
CA ARG A 31 16.62 19.95 -40.07
C ARG A 31 16.08 21.18 -39.33
N LEU A 32 15.07 21.00 -38.47
CA LEU A 32 14.53 22.08 -37.64
C LEU A 32 15.45 22.41 -36.46
N LEU A 33 16.09 21.40 -35.87
CA LEU A 33 16.88 21.55 -34.64
C LEU A 33 18.35 21.93 -34.89
N GLU A 34 18.96 21.57 -36.02
CA GLU A 34 20.37 21.87 -36.34
C GLU A 34 20.68 23.38 -36.31
N PRO A 35 19.88 24.28 -36.90
CA PRO A 35 20.09 25.73 -36.78
C PRO A 35 19.97 26.22 -35.33
N LEU A 36 19.01 25.68 -34.57
CA LEU A 36 18.80 26.04 -33.17
C LEU A 36 19.97 25.58 -32.29
N ALA A 37 20.57 24.42 -32.59
CA ALA A 37 21.73 23.90 -31.88
C ALA A 37 23.00 24.73 -32.14
N ALA A 38 23.11 25.34 -33.33
CA ALA A 38 24.19 26.27 -33.66
C ALA A 38 24.04 27.63 -32.96
N LEU A 39 22.80 28.10 -32.78
CA LEU A 39 22.49 29.35 -32.08
C LEU A 39 22.61 29.24 -30.56
N HIS A 40 22.31 28.08 -29.98
CA HIS A 40 22.22 27.90 -28.53
C HIS A 40 23.33 26.99 -27.98
N SER A 41 24.13 27.55 -27.06
CA SER A 41 25.19 26.82 -26.37
C SER A 41 24.65 25.63 -25.56
N PRO A 42 25.36 24.48 -25.52
CA PRO A 42 24.95 23.30 -24.74
C PRO A 42 24.81 23.57 -23.24
N ARG A 43 25.42 24.65 -22.73
CA ARG A 43 25.37 25.02 -21.31
C ARG A 43 24.02 25.62 -20.88
N THR A 44 23.23 26.11 -21.84
CA THR A 44 21.92 26.71 -21.60
C THR A 44 20.84 25.64 -21.50
N ALA A 45 19.74 25.92 -20.80
CA ALA A 45 18.62 24.99 -20.67
C ALA A 45 17.99 24.65 -22.04
N LEU A 46 17.69 25.68 -22.86
CA LEU A 46 17.14 25.49 -24.21
C LEU A 46 18.11 24.74 -25.14
N GLY A 47 19.40 25.07 -25.10
CA GLY A 47 20.43 24.38 -25.89
C GLY A 47 20.66 22.93 -25.45
N GLY A 48 20.38 22.62 -24.19
CA GLY A 48 20.31 21.25 -23.68
C GLY A 48 19.08 20.53 -24.23
N GLU A 49 17.91 21.14 -24.14
CA GLU A 49 16.68 20.52 -24.62
C GLU A 49 16.69 20.23 -26.14
N VAL A 50 17.22 21.14 -26.95
CA VAL A 50 17.47 20.93 -28.39
C VAL A 50 18.29 19.66 -28.63
N ARG A 51 19.40 19.50 -27.90
CA ARG A 51 20.31 18.36 -28.05
C ARG A 51 19.67 17.05 -27.57
N LEU A 52 18.83 17.09 -26.54
CA LEU A 52 18.06 15.92 -26.10
C LEU A 52 17.12 15.43 -27.21
N LEU A 53 16.36 16.35 -27.83
CA LEU A 53 15.47 16.02 -28.94
C LEU A 53 16.23 15.54 -30.19
N MET A 54 17.40 16.13 -30.48
CA MET A 54 18.30 15.66 -31.54
C MET A 54 18.81 14.25 -31.27
N THR A 55 19.21 13.93 -30.04
CA THR A 55 19.61 12.56 -29.64
C THR A 55 18.49 11.57 -29.95
N THR A 56 17.25 11.86 -29.54
CA THR A 56 16.10 10.99 -29.82
C THR A 56 15.89 10.79 -31.33
N ALA A 57 15.99 11.85 -32.14
CA ALA A 57 15.86 11.75 -33.59
C ALA A 57 17.01 10.95 -34.25
N LEU A 58 18.24 11.09 -33.76
CA LEU A 58 19.41 10.36 -34.26
C LEU A 58 19.33 8.87 -33.90
N MET A 59 18.85 8.54 -32.70
CA MET A 59 18.58 7.17 -32.29
C MET A 59 17.52 6.53 -33.20
N GLY A 60 16.44 7.25 -33.51
CA GLY A 60 15.38 6.79 -34.42
C GLY A 60 15.87 6.53 -35.85
N GLN A 61 16.96 7.16 -36.28
CA GLN A 61 17.60 6.93 -37.59
C GLN A 61 18.71 5.88 -37.54
N GLY A 62 19.00 5.27 -36.39
CA GLY A 62 20.10 4.33 -36.22
C GLY A 62 21.50 4.97 -36.29
N GLN A 63 21.60 6.30 -36.18
CA GLN A 63 22.87 7.04 -36.22
C GLN A 63 23.51 7.11 -34.83
N SER A 64 23.85 5.95 -34.27
CA SER A 64 24.29 5.80 -32.87
C SER A 64 25.52 6.66 -32.51
N GLU A 65 26.48 6.81 -33.42
CA GLU A 65 27.68 7.63 -33.17
C GLU A 65 27.37 9.11 -33.00
N ARG A 66 26.50 9.67 -33.86
CA ARG A 66 26.06 11.07 -33.75
C ARG A 66 25.20 11.28 -32.50
N ALA A 67 24.37 10.30 -32.14
CA ALA A 67 23.59 10.35 -30.90
C ALA A 67 24.50 10.38 -29.66
N GLN A 68 25.54 9.54 -29.62
CA GLN A 68 26.53 9.55 -28.53
C GLN A 68 27.26 10.90 -28.44
N ALA A 69 27.68 11.47 -29.56
CA ALA A 69 28.31 12.79 -29.58
C ALA A 69 27.38 13.87 -29.00
N CYS A 70 26.11 13.86 -29.37
CA CYS A 70 25.11 14.79 -28.84
C CYS A 70 24.88 14.61 -27.32
N CYS A 71 24.83 13.36 -26.84
CA CYS A 71 24.79 13.06 -25.40
C CYS A 71 26.03 13.58 -24.65
N ARG A 72 27.23 13.47 -25.23
CA ARG A 72 28.45 14.00 -24.61
C ARG A 72 28.44 15.53 -24.50
N GLU A 73 27.79 16.22 -25.43
CA GLU A 73 27.56 17.67 -25.32
C GLU A 73 26.56 18.03 -24.23
N LEU A 74 25.48 17.25 -24.08
CA LEU A 74 24.47 17.42 -23.02
C LEU A 74 25.05 17.31 -21.61
N LEU A 75 26.09 16.51 -21.40
CA LEU A 75 26.78 16.40 -20.12
C LEU A 75 27.37 17.74 -19.64
N ARG A 76 27.55 18.71 -20.54
CA ARG A 76 28.07 20.06 -20.24
C ARG A 76 26.95 21.05 -19.88
N CYS A 77 25.68 20.65 -19.92
CA CYS A 77 24.54 21.49 -19.56
C CYS A 77 24.59 21.86 -18.06
N ASN A 78 24.13 23.07 -17.71
CA ASN A 78 24.04 23.46 -16.30
C ASN A 78 22.84 22.83 -15.59
N ASP A 79 21.86 22.31 -16.34
CA ASP A 79 20.69 21.63 -15.78
C ASP A 79 21.06 20.22 -15.24
N PRO A 80 20.86 19.94 -13.93
CA PRO A 80 21.16 18.64 -13.35
C PRO A 80 20.28 17.50 -13.89
N LEU A 81 19.03 17.77 -14.27
CA LEU A 81 18.11 16.76 -14.78
C LEU A 81 18.54 16.31 -16.18
N LEU A 82 18.78 17.26 -17.09
CA LEU A 82 19.24 16.97 -18.45
C LEU A 82 20.59 16.24 -18.46
N ARG A 83 21.51 16.58 -17.56
CA ARG A 83 22.78 15.86 -17.41
C ARG A 83 22.59 14.41 -16.98
N THR A 84 21.66 14.15 -16.06
CA THR A 84 21.38 12.79 -15.59
C THR A 84 20.79 11.96 -16.73
N GLN A 85 19.77 12.49 -17.41
CA GLN A 85 19.17 11.84 -18.59
C GLN A 85 20.21 11.55 -19.69
N ALA A 86 21.11 12.49 -19.95
CA ALA A 86 22.17 12.28 -20.94
C ALA A 86 23.18 11.20 -20.53
N ARG A 87 23.49 11.04 -19.24
CA ARG A 87 24.34 9.95 -18.74
C ARG A 87 23.69 8.59 -18.97
N ASP A 88 22.41 8.48 -18.65
CA ASP A 88 21.66 7.24 -18.80
C ASP A 88 21.54 6.85 -20.29
N LEU A 89 21.25 7.81 -21.17
CA LEU A 89 21.21 7.57 -22.62
C LEU A 89 22.59 7.18 -23.17
N LEU A 90 23.66 7.83 -22.72
CA LEU A 90 25.01 7.49 -23.16
C LEU A 90 25.39 6.06 -22.75
N LEU A 91 25.01 5.64 -21.54
CA LEU A 91 25.24 4.28 -21.05
C LEU A 91 24.53 3.22 -21.92
N VAL A 92 23.30 3.49 -22.35
CA VAL A 92 22.57 2.59 -23.27
C VAL A 92 23.23 2.56 -24.65
N LEU A 93 23.64 3.72 -25.17
CA LEU A 93 24.24 3.83 -26.51
C LEU A 93 25.65 3.24 -26.60
N GLU A 94 26.41 3.24 -25.50
CA GLU A 94 27.76 2.67 -25.42
C GLU A 94 27.76 1.16 -25.10
N ALA A 95 26.58 0.57 -24.82
CA ALA A 95 26.47 -0.85 -24.53
C ALA A 95 26.93 -1.70 -25.73
N PRO A 96 27.82 -2.68 -25.53
CA PRO A 96 28.33 -3.51 -26.62
C PRO A 96 27.22 -4.40 -27.18
N ALA A 97 27.17 -4.51 -28.51
CA ALA A 97 26.24 -5.42 -29.17
C ALA A 97 26.54 -6.86 -28.78
N LEU A 98 25.53 -7.56 -28.24
CA LEU A 98 25.65 -8.97 -27.87
C LEU A 98 25.66 -9.82 -29.15
N SER A 99 26.73 -10.58 -29.37
CA SER A 99 26.79 -11.54 -30.48
C SER A 99 26.02 -12.81 -30.12
N ARG A 100 25.05 -13.18 -30.97
CA ARG A 100 24.31 -14.43 -30.81
C ARG A 100 25.18 -15.61 -31.28
N PRO A 101 25.42 -16.65 -30.45
CA PRO A 101 26.11 -17.86 -30.87
C PRO A 101 25.40 -18.54 -32.06
N ARG A 102 26.15 -18.99 -33.07
CA ARG A 102 25.59 -19.57 -34.32
C ARG A 102 24.81 -20.86 -34.09
N ASP A 103 25.19 -21.60 -33.06
CA ASP A 103 24.53 -22.78 -32.53
C ASP A 103 23.11 -22.51 -31.99
N TRP A 104 22.76 -21.24 -31.75
CA TRP A 104 21.41 -20.83 -31.34
C TRP A 104 20.56 -20.31 -32.52
N SER A 105 21.13 -20.21 -33.71
CA SER A 105 20.42 -19.91 -34.95
C SER A 105 20.35 -21.16 -35.82
N LEU A 106 19.18 -21.79 -35.87
CA LEU A 106 18.91 -22.84 -36.86
C LEU A 106 18.82 -22.20 -38.25
N THR A 107 19.84 -22.38 -39.08
CA THR A 107 19.73 -22.11 -40.52
C THR A 107 19.03 -23.30 -41.16
N LEU A 108 17.79 -23.10 -41.62
CA LEU A 108 17.07 -24.11 -42.40
C LEU A 108 17.84 -24.38 -43.71
N PRO A 109 18.18 -25.64 -44.02
CA PRO A 109 18.80 -25.96 -45.30
C PRO A 109 17.80 -25.73 -46.43
N GLU A 110 18.26 -25.14 -47.53
CA GLU A 110 17.49 -24.97 -48.76
C GLU A 110 17.05 -26.35 -49.27
N LEU A 111 15.74 -26.53 -49.47
CA LEU A 111 15.13 -27.78 -49.94
C LEU A 111 15.35 -27.95 -51.45
N GLY A 112 16.60 -28.15 -51.86
CA GLY A 112 16.95 -28.65 -53.19
C GLY A 112 17.17 -30.16 -53.11
N ASP A 113 16.28 -30.94 -53.72
CA ASP A 113 16.42 -32.37 -54.02
C ASP A 113 16.16 -33.40 -52.90
N ALA A 114 14.98 -33.36 -52.27
CA ALA A 114 14.47 -34.52 -51.52
C ALA A 114 13.61 -35.45 -52.42
N PRO A 115 13.94 -36.74 -52.59
CA PRO A 115 13.13 -37.67 -53.39
C PRO A 115 11.81 -38.04 -52.70
N SER A 116 10.80 -38.34 -53.52
CA SER A 116 9.39 -38.49 -53.13
C SER A 116 9.11 -39.66 -52.18
N LEU A 117 8.36 -39.35 -51.12
CA LEU A 117 8.08 -40.19 -49.96
C LEU A 117 6.82 -41.08 -50.15
N GLU A 118 6.72 -41.82 -51.26
CA GLU A 118 5.52 -42.64 -51.56
C GLU A 118 5.63 -44.13 -51.17
N GLY A 119 6.82 -44.66 -50.90
CA GLY A 119 6.98 -46.12 -50.66
C GLY A 119 6.92 -46.60 -49.20
N SER A 120 7.05 -45.72 -48.20
CA SER A 120 7.47 -46.15 -46.84
C SER A 120 6.35 -46.30 -45.81
N ARG A 121 5.07 -46.18 -46.20
CA ARG A 121 3.93 -46.26 -45.27
C ARG A 121 3.48 -47.68 -44.91
N ALA A 122 3.67 -48.67 -45.80
CA ALA A 122 3.19 -50.04 -45.57
C ALA A 122 4.09 -50.88 -44.64
N ALA A 123 5.40 -50.62 -44.63
CA ALA A 123 6.36 -51.35 -43.79
C ALA A 123 6.30 -50.93 -42.30
N ALA A 124 5.86 -49.70 -42.00
CA ALA A 124 5.81 -49.15 -40.65
C ALA A 124 4.67 -49.71 -39.78
N LEU A 125 3.59 -50.21 -40.39
CA LEU A 125 2.39 -50.65 -39.65
C LEU A 125 2.47 -52.10 -39.13
N ARG A 126 3.33 -52.97 -39.70
CA ARG A 126 3.44 -54.39 -39.29
C ARG A 126 4.39 -54.66 -38.12
N ARG A 127 5.27 -53.73 -37.75
CA ARG A 127 6.22 -53.90 -36.62
C ARG A 127 5.66 -53.53 -35.24
N ARG A 128 4.41 -53.07 -35.14
CA ARG A 128 3.87 -52.47 -33.91
C ARG A 128 3.21 -53.45 -32.93
N ALA A 129 3.18 -54.75 -33.23
CA ALA A 129 2.32 -55.70 -32.51
C ALA A 129 3.03 -56.63 -31.51
N ASN A 130 4.35 -56.76 -31.46
CA ASN A 130 4.96 -57.65 -30.47
C ASN A 130 6.45 -57.36 -30.23
N SER A 131 6.73 -56.35 -29.39
CA SER A 131 7.98 -56.08 -28.63
C SER A 131 8.10 -54.58 -28.39
N GLY A 132 7.37 -54.07 -27.39
CA GLY A 132 7.72 -52.76 -26.84
C GLY A 132 9.12 -52.86 -26.23
N PRO A 133 10.08 -51.97 -26.56
CA PRO A 133 11.33 -51.92 -25.84
C PRO A 133 11.05 -51.62 -24.35
N PRO A 134 11.87 -52.13 -23.41
CA PRO A 134 11.77 -51.72 -22.01
C PRO A 134 11.85 -50.18 -21.92
N PRO A 135 11.18 -49.56 -20.93
CA PRO A 135 11.13 -48.11 -20.81
C PRO A 135 12.56 -47.56 -20.81
N PRO A 136 12.84 -46.49 -21.58
CA PRO A 136 14.17 -45.90 -21.60
C PRO A 136 14.57 -45.51 -20.18
N PRO A 137 15.85 -45.69 -19.79
CA PRO A 137 16.32 -45.22 -18.49
C PRO A 137 15.95 -43.73 -18.35
N PRO A 138 15.55 -43.28 -17.15
CA PRO A 138 15.27 -41.87 -16.94
C PRO A 138 16.45 -41.06 -17.48
N PRO A 139 16.20 -39.95 -18.19
CA PRO A 139 17.28 -39.16 -18.76
C PRO A 139 18.29 -38.88 -17.66
N PRO A 140 19.61 -38.85 -17.95
CA PRO A 140 20.60 -38.41 -16.99
C PRO A 140 20.38 -36.91 -16.78
N VAL A 141 19.36 -36.56 -16.02
CA VAL A 141 19.26 -35.30 -15.33
C VAL A 141 20.31 -35.40 -14.24
N GLY A 142 21.56 -35.09 -14.62
CA GLY A 142 22.57 -34.75 -13.65
C GLY A 142 21.92 -33.78 -12.67
N ALA A 143 22.08 -34.06 -11.37
CA ALA A 143 21.49 -33.26 -10.30
C ALA A 143 21.57 -31.80 -10.69
N THR A 144 20.42 -31.13 -10.79
CA THR A 144 20.31 -29.76 -11.30
C THR A 144 21.20 -28.87 -10.44
N ARG A 145 22.45 -28.68 -10.88
CA ARG A 145 23.37 -27.75 -10.26
C ARG A 145 22.91 -26.39 -10.74
N ALA A 146 21.95 -25.81 -10.02
CA ALA A 146 21.66 -24.40 -10.16
C ALA A 146 22.99 -23.66 -10.07
N PRO A 147 23.37 -22.85 -11.07
CA PRO A 147 24.64 -22.14 -11.01
C PRO A 147 24.62 -21.29 -9.74
N ILE A 148 25.73 -21.29 -9.00
CA ILE A 148 25.86 -20.54 -7.74
C ILE A 148 25.44 -19.07 -7.93
N GLY A 149 25.64 -18.53 -9.14
CA GLY A 149 25.17 -17.19 -9.53
C GLY A 149 23.65 -17.02 -9.58
N PHE A 150 22.86 -18.04 -9.95
CA PHE A 150 21.40 -17.98 -9.88
C PHE A 150 20.90 -18.07 -8.44
N ALA A 151 21.51 -18.93 -7.62
CA ALA A 151 21.21 -18.97 -6.18
C ALA A 151 21.57 -17.64 -5.52
N ALA A 152 22.71 -17.04 -5.84
CA ALA A 152 23.10 -15.72 -5.35
C ALA A 152 22.19 -14.60 -5.84
N LEU A 153 21.71 -14.66 -7.10
CA LEU A 153 20.72 -13.71 -7.63
C LEU A 153 19.38 -13.84 -6.91
N VAL A 154 18.86 -15.05 -6.74
CA VAL A 154 17.61 -15.30 -6.01
C VAL A 154 17.76 -14.89 -4.56
N ILE A 155 18.88 -15.22 -3.90
CA ILE A 155 19.18 -14.78 -2.54
C ILE A 155 19.30 -13.26 -2.49
N ALA A 156 19.97 -12.60 -3.44
CA ALA A 156 20.09 -11.15 -3.49
C ALA A 156 18.73 -10.48 -3.76
N LEU A 157 17.90 -11.03 -4.64
CA LEU A 157 16.55 -10.53 -4.92
C LEU A 157 15.62 -10.76 -3.73
N VAL A 158 15.76 -11.88 -3.02
CA VAL A 158 15.02 -12.19 -1.79
C VAL A 158 15.51 -11.32 -0.64
N LEU A 159 16.81 -11.08 -0.48
CA LEU A 159 17.39 -10.16 0.51
C LEU A 159 17.04 -8.70 0.21
N LEU A 160 16.97 -8.34 -1.07
CA LEU A 160 16.50 -7.03 -1.52
C LEU A 160 15.00 -6.90 -1.30
N ALA A 161 14.21 -7.94 -1.57
CA ALA A 161 12.78 -7.98 -1.26
C ALA A 161 12.50 -8.02 0.25
N LEU A 162 13.36 -8.62 1.07
CA LEU A 162 13.32 -8.58 2.54
C LEU A 162 13.83 -7.24 3.09
N GLY A 163 14.76 -6.60 2.38
CA GLY A 163 15.33 -5.30 2.73
C GLY A 163 14.46 -4.11 2.30
N LEU A 164 13.64 -4.29 1.27
CA LEU A 164 12.69 -3.30 0.75
C LEU A 164 11.24 -3.61 1.15
N GLY A 165 10.89 -4.88 1.38
CA GLY A 165 9.59 -5.34 1.85
C GLY A 165 9.52 -5.27 3.36
N GLY A 166 8.97 -4.16 3.86
CA GLY A 166 8.91 -3.86 5.28
C GLY A 166 8.21 -4.94 6.09
N CYS A 167 8.96 -5.57 6.99
CA CYS A 167 8.41 -6.18 8.19
C CYS A 167 7.90 -5.04 9.10
N MET A 168 6.72 -4.55 8.78
CA MET A 168 6.14 -3.36 9.40
C MET A 168 4.82 -3.75 10.05
N GLN A 169 4.70 -3.45 11.33
CA GLN A 169 3.51 -3.69 12.12
C GLN A 169 2.83 -2.35 12.39
N VAL A 170 1.57 -2.25 11.97
CA VAL A 170 0.69 -1.11 12.24
C VAL A 170 -0.47 -1.59 13.08
N ARG A 171 -0.54 -1.11 14.31
CA ARG A 171 -1.70 -1.34 15.17
C ARG A 171 -2.38 -0.02 15.44
N SER A 172 -3.68 0.01 15.26
CA SER A 172 -4.50 1.13 15.70
C SER A 172 -5.32 0.68 16.88
N ASP A 173 -5.47 1.53 17.88
CA ASP A 173 -6.11 1.21 19.14
C ASP A 173 -7.29 2.17 19.32
N LEU A 174 -8.49 1.61 19.36
CA LEU A 174 -9.73 2.34 19.58
C LEU A 174 -10.17 2.14 21.02
N HIS A 175 -9.88 3.14 21.84
CA HIS A 175 -10.17 3.16 23.27
C HIS A 175 -11.52 3.79 23.54
N PHE A 176 -12.40 3.04 24.20
CA PHE A 176 -13.73 3.50 24.56
C PHE A 176 -13.75 4.03 26.00
N GLU A 177 -13.52 5.32 26.16
CA GLU A 177 -13.42 6.01 27.47
C GLU A 177 -14.78 6.14 28.20
N GLY A 178 -15.87 6.17 27.44
CA GLY A 178 -17.21 6.29 28.00
C GLY A 178 -18.30 6.07 26.94
N PRO A 179 -19.57 6.32 27.26
CA PRO A 179 -20.62 6.40 26.25
C PRO A 179 -20.33 7.56 25.29
N GLY A 180 -20.32 7.31 23.99
CA GLY A 180 -20.10 8.33 22.96
C GLY A 180 -18.70 8.97 22.92
N ARG A 181 -17.72 8.47 23.69
CA ARG A 181 -16.36 9.01 23.72
C ARG A 181 -15.33 7.95 23.35
N LEU A 182 -14.49 8.28 22.38
CA LEU A 182 -13.43 7.43 21.86
C LEU A 182 -12.10 8.17 21.91
N ARG A 183 -11.02 7.43 22.12
CA ARG A 183 -9.65 7.87 21.90
C ARG A 183 -9.03 6.97 20.85
N LEU A 184 -8.36 7.57 19.89
CA LEU A 184 -7.61 6.85 18.85
C LEU A 184 -6.13 6.90 19.19
N GLU A 185 -5.46 5.77 19.02
CA GLU A 185 -4.02 5.64 19.21
C GLU A 185 -3.43 4.77 18.11
N HIS A 186 -2.20 5.04 17.70
CA HIS A 186 -1.51 4.25 16.67
C HIS A 186 -0.14 3.82 17.19
N HIS A 187 0.17 2.53 17.04
CA HIS A 187 1.46 1.93 17.30
C HIS A 187 2.09 1.49 15.99
N LEU A 188 3.27 2.03 15.71
CA LEU A 188 4.06 1.72 14.53
C LEU A 188 5.33 1.04 14.98
N ARG A 189 5.59 -0.16 14.46
CA ARG A 189 6.81 -0.91 14.75
C ARG A 189 7.40 -1.46 13.46
N SER A 190 8.72 -1.41 13.36
CA SER A 190 9.51 -2.03 12.30
C SER A 190 10.30 -3.18 12.90
N ASP A 191 10.23 -4.37 12.32
CA ASP A 191 10.95 -5.56 12.81
C ASP A 191 12.48 -5.38 12.68
N SER A 192 12.91 -4.54 11.74
CA SER A 192 14.32 -4.13 11.59
C SER A 192 14.83 -3.23 12.73
N GLY A 193 13.94 -2.74 13.61
CA GLY A 193 14.26 -1.77 14.66
C GLY A 193 14.60 -0.36 14.16
N ARG A 194 14.63 -0.15 12.83
CA ARG A 194 14.86 1.15 12.20
C ARG A 194 13.54 1.77 11.76
N ILE A 195 13.40 3.08 12.00
CA ILE A 195 12.24 3.86 11.53
C ILE A 195 12.29 3.97 10.02
N THR A 196 11.19 3.57 9.36
CA THR A 196 11.04 3.68 7.92
C THR A 196 10.66 5.10 7.49
N PRO A 197 10.93 5.51 6.23
CA PRO A 197 10.51 6.81 5.72
C PRO A 197 8.99 7.03 5.83
N TRP A 198 8.20 5.99 5.53
CA TRP A 198 6.74 6.02 5.65
C TRP A 198 6.30 6.28 7.09
N GLN A 199 6.89 5.58 8.07
CA GLN A 199 6.55 5.76 9.51
C GLN A 199 6.81 7.19 9.95
N ARG A 200 7.97 7.75 9.58
CA ARG A 200 8.33 9.12 9.91
C ARG A 200 7.35 10.13 9.30
N GLN A 201 7.00 9.96 8.03
CA GLN A 201 6.06 10.87 7.35
C GLN A 201 4.66 10.79 7.95
N PHE A 202 4.18 9.58 8.24
CA PHE A 202 2.88 9.37 8.86
C PHE A 202 2.82 9.95 10.28
N ALA A 203 3.86 9.74 11.09
CA ALA A 203 3.97 10.33 12.42
C ALA A 203 3.96 11.86 12.37
N LEU A 204 4.75 12.48 11.49
CA LEU A 204 4.79 13.94 11.32
C LEU A 204 3.43 14.51 10.89
N ALA A 205 2.73 13.81 10.00
CA ALA A 205 1.41 14.24 9.55
C ALA A 205 0.36 14.13 10.65
N LEU A 206 0.40 13.07 11.47
CA LEU A 206 -0.49 12.93 12.63
C LEU A 206 -0.17 13.93 13.76
N GLU A 207 1.10 14.26 13.99
CA GLU A 207 1.49 15.33 14.91
C GLU A 207 0.87 16.67 14.49
N ALA A 208 0.84 16.97 13.19
CA ALA A 208 0.19 18.18 12.67
C ALA A 208 -1.34 18.17 12.89
N GLU A 209 -1.97 17.00 13.01
CA GLU A 209 -3.37 16.84 13.40
C GLU A 209 -3.59 16.85 14.92
N GLY A 210 -2.54 17.03 15.72
CA GLY A 210 -2.62 17.14 17.18
C GLY A 210 -2.39 15.83 17.93
N PHE A 211 -1.92 14.76 17.28
CA PHE A 211 -1.49 13.56 17.99
C PHE A 211 -0.21 13.82 18.77
N ARG A 212 -0.16 13.34 20.01
CA ARG A 212 1.07 13.31 20.80
C ARG A 212 1.92 12.12 20.39
N HIS A 213 3.10 12.38 19.86
CA HIS A 213 4.06 11.33 19.53
C HIS A 213 4.95 11.00 20.73
N VAL A 214 5.01 9.71 21.06
CA VAL A 214 5.90 9.12 22.07
C VAL A 214 6.71 8.03 21.39
N ARG A 215 8.04 8.08 21.53
CA ARG A 215 8.94 7.09 20.96
C ARG A 215 9.63 6.30 22.05
N SER A 216 9.57 4.97 21.98
CA SER A 216 10.21 4.08 22.96
C SER A 216 10.73 2.81 22.28
N GLY A 217 12.02 2.51 22.41
CA GLY A 217 12.57 1.20 22.04
C GLY A 217 12.40 0.78 20.56
N GLY A 218 12.22 1.71 19.63
CA GLY A 218 11.97 1.41 18.20
C GLY A 218 10.49 1.25 17.84
N GLU A 219 9.59 1.45 18.81
CA GLU A 219 8.15 1.60 18.63
C GLU A 219 7.79 3.10 18.68
N GLU A 220 6.94 3.53 17.74
CA GLU A 220 6.36 4.87 17.70
C GLU A 220 4.89 4.78 18.08
N GLN A 221 4.51 5.52 19.11
CA GLN A 221 3.16 5.57 19.67
C GLN A 221 2.60 6.98 19.46
N LEU A 222 1.47 7.09 18.76
CA LEU A 222 0.80 8.35 18.43
C LEU A 222 -0.55 8.36 19.12
N ILE A 223 -0.71 9.26 20.09
CA ILE A 223 -1.87 9.27 21.00
C ILE A 223 -2.74 10.48 20.67
N GLY A 224 -4.00 10.24 20.31
CA GLY A 224 -5.00 11.28 20.06
C GLY A 224 -5.69 11.77 21.34
N SER A 225 -6.43 12.86 21.22
CA SER A 225 -7.34 13.35 22.26
C SER A 225 -8.57 12.45 22.42
N VAL A 226 -9.29 12.63 23.53
CA VAL A 226 -10.61 11.98 23.71
C VAL A 226 -11.65 12.81 22.99
N GLU A 227 -12.26 12.24 21.96
CA GLU A 227 -13.19 12.91 21.08
C GLU A 227 -14.59 12.27 21.12
N PRO A 228 -15.62 12.99 20.66
CA PRO A 228 -16.90 12.38 20.34
C PRO A 228 -16.72 11.21 19.37
N ALA A 229 -17.46 10.13 19.56
CA ALA A 229 -17.33 8.91 18.79
C ALA A 229 -17.37 9.12 17.26
N SER A 230 -18.28 9.97 16.77
CA SER A 230 -18.38 10.32 15.35
C SER A 230 -17.13 11.05 14.84
N ALA A 231 -16.57 11.97 15.62
CA ALA A 231 -15.37 12.71 15.28
C ALA A 231 -14.14 11.80 15.26
N ALA A 232 -14.00 10.92 16.26
CA ALA A 232 -12.91 9.95 16.33
C ALA A 232 -12.94 8.95 15.16
N LEU A 233 -14.12 8.44 14.77
CA LEU A 233 -14.26 7.56 13.61
C LEU A 233 -13.97 8.30 12.30
N ALA A 234 -14.40 9.56 12.17
CA ALA A 234 -14.05 10.38 11.01
C ALA A 234 -12.54 10.66 10.94
N GLN A 235 -11.88 10.86 12.09
CA GLN A 235 -10.43 11.00 12.16
C GLN A 235 -9.73 9.69 11.79
N MET A 236 -10.20 8.55 12.27
CA MET A 236 -9.68 7.24 11.85
C MET A 236 -9.77 7.04 10.33
N ALA A 237 -10.88 7.45 9.71
CA ALA A 237 -11.03 7.40 8.26
C ALA A 237 -10.00 8.27 7.53
N ARG A 238 -9.75 9.51 8.00
CA ARG A 238 -8.71 10.40 7.45
C ARG A 238 -7.31 9.84 7.65
N ASN A 239 -7.02 9.26 8.82
CA ASN A 239 -5.73 8.65 9.11
C ASN A 239 -5.46 7.46 8.16
N LEU A 240 -6.48 6.65 7.87
CA LEU A 240 -6.39 5.57 6.89
C LEU A 240 -6.16 6.10 5.47
N GLU A 241 -6.87 7.15 5.08
CA GLU A 241 -6.68 7.80 3.78
C GLU A 241 -5.25 8.36 3.63
N LEU A 242 -4.76 9.09 4.63
CA LEU A 242 -3.40 9.62 4.70
C LEU A 242 -2.35 8.51 4.63
N ALA A 243 -2.52 7.44 5.40
CA ALA A 243 -1.67 6.26 5.38
C ALA A 243 -1.59 5.63 3.97
N SER A 244 -2.74 5.56 3.29
CA SER A 244 -2.87 5.03 1.93
C SER A 244 -2.16 5.92 0.89
N GLN A 245 -2.30 7.24 1.01
CA GLN A 245 -1.66 8.22 0.15
C GLN A 245 -0.14 8.18 0.30
N LEU A 246 0.37 8.15 1.54
CA LEU A 246 1.81 8.01 1.82
C LEU A 246 2.36 6.67 1.33
N GLY A 247 1.54 5.62 1.37
CA GLY A 247 1.89 4.29 0.85
C GLY A 247 1.81 4.17 -0.68
N GLY A 248 1.26 5.17 -1.38
CA GLY A 248 1.02 5.11 -2.82
C GLY A 248 -0.01 4.06 -3.24
N VAL A 249 -0.86 3.59 -2.31
CA VAL A 249 -1.88 2.57 -2.56
C VAL A 249 -3.26 3.21 -2.34
N PRO A 250 -4.04 3.47 -3.40
CA PRO A 250 -5.36 4.07 -3.24
C PRO A 250 -6.33 3.05 -2.62
N LEU A 251 -6.78 3.35 -1.40
CA LEU A 251 -7.82 2.60 -0.71
C LEU A 251 -9.17 3.34 -0.83
N PRO A 252 -10.29 2.61 -1.02
CA PRO A 252 -11.61 3.22 -0.97
C PRO A 252 -11.91 3.71 0.46
N PRO A 253 -12.83 4.68 0.61
CA PRO A 253 -13.18 5.23 1.92
C PRO A 253 -13.77 4.13 2.82
N PRO A 254 -13.32 4.02 4.09
CA PRO A 254 -13.82 3.02 5.01
C PRO A 254 -15.23 3.37 5.51
N GLN A 255 -16.06 2.36 5.79
CA GLN A 255 -17.36 2.57 6.42
C GLN A 255 -17.25 2.31 7.93
N LEU A 256 -17.34 3.37 8.71
CA LEU A 256 -17.18 3.33 10.17
C LEU A 256 -18.43 3.93 10.81
N VAL A 257 -19.26 3.08 11.42
CA VAL A 257 -20.55 3.51 11.99
C VAL A 257 -20.68 3.01 13.41
N LEU A 258 -20.85 3.94 14.35
CA LEU A 258 -21.22 3.64 15.73
C LEU A 258 -22.64 4.15 16.00
N ARG A 259 -23.54 3.22 16.33
CA ARG A 259 -24.91 3.52 16.76
C ARG A 259 -25.03 3.30 18.25
N GLU A 260 -25.58 4.31 18.93
CA GLU A 260 -25.79 4.27 20.37
C GLU A 260 -27.27 4.46 20.69
N ARG A 261 -27.80 3.61 21.56
CA ARG A 261 -29.15 3.75 22.09
C ARG A 261 -29.08 3.85 23.60
N ASN A 262 -29.46 5.01 24.13
CA ASN A 262 -29.50 5.28 25.56
C ASN A 262 -30.77 4.67 26.19
N TRP A 263 -30.60 3.96 27.30
CA TRP A 263 -31.66 3.32 28.09
C TRP A 263 -31.73 3.88 29.53
N GLY A 264 -31.07 5.01 29.81
CA GLY A 264 -31.03 5.65 31.13
C GLY A 264 -30.02 5.00 32.09
N LEU A 265 -30.10 3.67 32.26
CA LEU A 265 -29.17 2.90 33.11
C LEU A 265 -27.85 2.55 32.39
N GLY A 266 -27.88 2.57 31.06
CA GLY A 266 -26.75 2.24 30.21
C GLY A 266 -27.03 2.55 28.76
N VAL A 267 -26.03 2.31 27.93
CA VAL A 267 -26.07 2.53 26.49
C VAL A 267 -25.80 1.21 25.79
N ARG A 268 -26.70 0.85 24.87
CA ARG A 268 -26.46 -0.22 23.91
C ARG A 268 -25.69 0.36 22.73
N GLN A 269 -24.51 -0.19 22.47
CA GLN A 269 -23.65 0.23 21.37
C GLN A 269 -23.61 -0.85 20.31
N GLU A 270 -23.70 -0.42 19.06
CA GLU A 270 -23.49 -1.23 17.87
C GLU A 270 -22.44 -0.56 16.99
N LEU A 271 -21.27 -1.18 16.87
CA LEU A 271 -20.18 -0.71 16.03
C LEU A 271 -20.09 -1.58 14.79
N GLN A 272 -20.06 -0.96 13.62
CA GLN A 272 -19.85 -1.60 12.33
C GLN A 272 -18.63 -0.95 11.68
N LEU A 273 -17.63 -1.76 11.35
CA LEU A 273 -16.42 -1.34 10.67
C LEU A 273 -16.27 -2.17 9.40
N GLU A 274 -16.17 -1.51 8.25
CA GLU A 274 -15.83 -2.12 6.98
C GLU A 274 -14.59 -1.41 6.40
N LEU A 275 -13.52 -2.18 6.23
CA LEU A 275 -12.24 -1.75 5.72
C LEU A 275 -11.93 -2.59 4.46
N ASP A 276 -12.05 -1.97 3.30
CA ASP A 276 -11.77 -2.63 2.04
C ASP A 276 -10.27 -2.51 1.69
N LEU A 277 -9.54 -3.59 1.97
CA LEU A 277 -8.11 -3.71 1.71
C LEU A 277 -7.82 -4.55 0.45
N ARG A 278 -8.80 -4.75 -0.45
CA ARG A 278 -8.61 -5.55 -1.67
C ARG A 278 -7.52 -5.01 -2.60
N ASN A 279 -7.34 -3.70 -2.63
CA ASN A 279 -6.31 -3.03 -3.44
C ASN A 279 -4.91 -3.12 -2.81
N LEU A 280 -4.81 -3.55 -1.54
CA LEU A 280 -3.54 -3.70 -0.86
C LEU A 280 -2.96 -5.08 -1.20
N ALA A 281 -1.84 -5.09 -1.93
CA ALA A 281 -1.12 -6.32 -2.22
C ALA A 281 -0.70 -7.01 -0.91
N THR A 282 -0.69 -8.35 -0.90
CA THR A 282 -0.20 -9.12 0.24
C THR A 282 1.32 -8.97 0.33
N VAL A 283 1.78 -7.98 1.10
CA VAL A 283 3.20 -7.76 1.36
C VAL A 283 3.67 -8.69 2.48
N PRO A 284 4.69 -9.54 2.25
CA PRO A 284 5.23 -10.37 3.32
C PRO A 284 5.82 -9.49 4.44
N GLY A 285 5.42 -9.76 5.68
CA GLY A 285 5.89 -9.02 6.86
C GLY A 285 5.03 -7.80 7.26
N LEU A 286 4.02 -7.43 6.47
CA LEU A 286 3.07 -6.38 6.85
C LEU A 286 2.00 -6.96 7.78
N ASP A 287 1.98 -6.49 9.04
CA ASP A 287 0.97 -6.88 10.04
C ASP A 287 0.09 -5.68 10.39
N LEU A 288 -1.19 -5.76 10.03
CA LEU A 288 -2.18 -4.72 10.26
C LEU A 288 -3.20 -5.21 11.31
N GLY A 289 -3.51 -4.38 12.29
CA GLY A 289 -4.50 -4.74 13.30
C GLY A 289 -5.18 -3.56 13.96
N LEU A 290 -6.41 -3.79 14.44
CA LEU A 290 -7.18 -2.85 15.23
C LEU A 290 -7.44 -3.45 16.62
N ASN A 291 -6.88 -2.85 17.67
CA ASN A 291 -7.27 -3.16 19.04
C ASN A 291 -8.52 -2.38 19.43
N LEU A 292 -9.41 -3.03 20.16
CA LEU A 292 -10.66 -2.48 20.65
C LEU A 292 -10.72 -2.73 22.15
N ALA A 293 -10.68 -1.65 22.95
CA ALA A 293 -10.61 -1.78 24.40
C ALA A 293 -11.44 -0.71 25.14
N PRO A 294 -12.17 -1.08 26.20
CA PRO A 294 -12.50 -2.43 26.64
C PRO A 294 -13.64 -3.04 25.81
N VAL A 295 -13.44 -4.25 25.28
CA VAL A 295 -14.45 -5.03 24.54
C VAL A 295 -14.39 -6.50 24.97
N ARG A 296 -15.52 -7.04 25.40
CA ARG A 296 -15.64 -8.46 25.76
C ARG A 296 -15.68 -9.34 24.49
N PRO A 297 -15.12 -10.56 24.51
CA PRO A 297 -15.20 -11.47 23.36
C PRO A 297 -16.63 -11.70 22.87
N SER A 298 -17.60 -11.80 23.78
CA SER A 298 -19.02 -12.02 23.47
C SER A 298 -19.71 -10.83 22.78
N ALA A 299 -19.08 -9.66 22.75
CA ALA A 299 -19.58 -8.52 22.02
C ALA A 299 -19.35 -8.63 20.51
N VAL A 300 -18.36 -9.42 20.08
CA VAL A 300 -18.05 -9.63 18.66
C VAL A 300 -19.15 -10.49 18.04
N ARG A 301 -19.83 -9.96 17.01
CA ARG A 301 -20.90 -10.65 16.28
C ARG A 301 -20.44 -11.18 14.95
N LEU A 302 -19.63 -10.39 14.26
CA LEU A 302 -19.04 -10.73 12.98
C LEU A 302 -17.59 -10.25 12.98
N SER A 303 -16.70 -11.10 12.50
CA SER A 303 -15.29 -10.78 12.27
C SER A 303 -14.85 -11.59 11.06
N THR A 304 -14.70 -10.92 9.92
CA THR A 304 -14.26 -11.53 8.67
C THR A 304 -13.16 -10.69 8.05
N PRO A 305 -12.18 -11.29 7.36
CA PRO A 305 -11.99 -12.73 7.16
C PRO A 305 -11.36 -13.46 8.37
N LEU A 306 -10.59 -12.74 9.19
CA LEU A 306 -9.92 -13.30 10.36
C LEU A 306 -10.75 -13.06 11.62
N ALA A 307 -10.75 -14.03 12.54
CA ALA A 307 -11.39 -13.91 13.84
C ALA A 307 -10.60 -12.99 14.78
N THR A 308 -11.31 -12.24 15.62
CA THR A 308 -10.72 -11.47 16.71
C THR A 308 -10.00 -12.38 17.71
N ARG A 309 -8.90 -11.87 18.27
CA ARG A 309 -8.09 -12.55 19.29
C ARG A 309 -8.04 -11.67 20.54
N SER A 310 -7.76 -12.24 21.70
CA SER A 310 -7.51 -11.45 22.89
C SER A 310 -6.32 -10.50 22.67
N SER A 311 -6.51 -9.22 22.97
CA SER A 311 -5.43 -8.24 22.91
C SER A 311 -4.48 -8.41 24.09
N ARG A 312 -3.26 -7.88 23.98
CA ARG A 312 -2.34 -7.74 25.12
C ARG A 312 -2.86 -6.75 26.17
N GLN A 313 -3.72 -5.81 25.77
CA GLN A 313 -4.36 -4.90 26.70
C GLN A 313 -5.46 -5.61 27.51
N PRO A 314 -5.55 -5.34 28.82
CA PRO A 314 -6.55 -5.99 29.68
C PRO A 314 -7.97 -5.69 29.20
N GLY A 315 -8.72 -6.74 28.89
CA GLY A 315 -10.11 -6.62 28.43
C GLY A 315 -10.28 -6.09 27.00
N GLY A 316 -9.21 -6.08 26.19
CA GLY A 316 -9.25 -5.70 24.78
C GLY A 316 -9.39 -6.88 23.82
N GLN A 317 -9.92 -6.62 22.61
CA GLN A 317 -9.91 -7.54 21.48
C GLN A 317 -9.02 -6.97 20.37
N LEU A 318 -8.11 -7.78 19.84
CA LEU A 318 -7.34 -7.49 18.63
C LEU A 318 -8.09 -8.06 17.42
N TRP A 319 -8.48 -7.20 16.49
CA TRP A 319 -8.97 -7.57 15.19
C TRP A 319 -7.84 -7.49 14.15
N PRO A 320 -7.26 -8.64 13.73
CA PRO A 320 -6.24 -8.64 12.69
C PRO A 320 -6.87 -8.35 11.32
N LEU A 321 -6.24 -7.48 10.55
CA LEU A 321 -6.68 -7.08 9.22
C LEU A 321 -5.89 -7.85 8.15
N GLN A 322 -6.60 -8.39 7.17
CA GLN A 322 -6.01 -9.11 6.06
C GLN A 322 -5.91 -8.21 4.83
N ALA A 323 -4.69 -8.01 4.31
CA ALA A 323 -4.45 -7.37 3.02
C ALA A 323 -5.04 -8.22 1.88
N GLY A 324 -5.56 -7.57 0.83
CA GLY A 324 -6.19 -8.24 -0.30
C GLY A 324 -7.64 -8.69 -0.06
N ALA A 325 -8.25 -8.34 1.08
CA ALA A 325 -9.60 -8.75 1.45
C ALA A 325 -10.46 -7.58 1.95
N LEU A 326 -11.78 -7.78 1.90
CA LEU A 326 -12.74 -6.93 2.59
C LEU A 326 -12.80 -7.36 4.06
N ASN A 327 -12.35 -6.48 4.94
CA ASN A 327 -12.36 -6.71 6.38
C ASN A 327 -13.65 -6.11 6.96
N ARG A 328 -14.46 -6.93 7.64
CA ARG A 328 -15.69 -6.50 8.30
C ARG A 328 -15.72 -6.94 9.74
N LEU A 329 -16.07 -6.01 10.63
CA LEU A 329 -16.26 -6.24 12.04
C LEU A 329 -17.60 -5.65 12.50
N GLU A 330 -18.37 -6.46 13.22
CA GLU A 330 -19.58 -5.99 13.90
C GLU A 330 -19.50 -6.32 15.38
N LEU A 331 -19.66 -5.30 16.21
CA LEU A 331 -19.68 -5.41 17.66
C LEU A 331 -21.03 -4.94 18.20
N ARG A 332 -21.53 -5.67 19.19
CA ARG A 332 -22.71 -5.27 19.97
C ARG A 332 -22.43 -5.46 21.44
N CYS A 333 -22.33 -4.36 22.17
CA CYS A 333 -22.08 -4.38 23.61
C CYS A 333 -23.04 -3.48 24.39
N TRP A 334 -23.16 -3.78 25.68
CA TRP A 334 -23.84 -2.93 26.64
C TRP A 334 -22.80 -2.25 27.51
N ARG A 335 -22.94 -0.92 27.67
CA ARG A 335 -22.13 -0.12 28.57
C ARG A 335 -23.01 0.48 29.66
N TRP A 336 -22.74 0.10 30.89
CA TRP A 336 -23.45 0.67 32.03
C TRP A 336 -22.99 2.09 32.29
N SER A 337 -23.94 2.98 32.59
CA SER A 337 -23.64 4.34 33.01
C SER A 337 -23.50 4.36 34.53
N PRO A 338 -22.37 4.82 35.10
CA PRO A 338 -22.23 4.93 36.55
C PRO A 338 -23.29 5.88 37.15
N LEU A 339 -23.63 6.96 36.43
CA LEU A 339 -24.70 7.88 36.81
C LEU A 339 -26.08 7.20 36.77
N GLY A 340 -26.32 6.38 35.75
CA GLY A 340 -27.58 5.65 35.60
C GLY A 340 -27.78 4.62 36.72
N LEU A 341 -26.73 3.85 37.02
CA LEU A 341 -26.72 2.90 38.14
C LEU A 341 -26.86 3.61 39.50
N GLY A 342 -26.17 4.74 39.68
CA GLY A 342 -26.29 5.56 40.89
C GLY A 342 -27.71 6.10 41.08
N GLY A 343 -28.32 6.63 40.03
CA GLY A 343 -29.70 7.09 40.05
C GLY A 343 -30.70 5.97 40.37
N ALA A 344 -30.53 4.79 39.78
CA ALA A 344 -31.36 3.62 40.10
C ALA A 344 -31.19 3.17 41.55
N SER A 345 -29.97 3.18 42.08
CA SER A 345 -29.69 2.85 43.48
C SER A 345 -30.38 3.82 44.44
N ILE A 346 -30.29 5.13 44.19
CA ILE A 346 -30.98 6.15 44.99
C ILE A 346 -32.49 5.95 44.95
N LEU A 347 -33.06 5.71 43.76
CA LEU A 347 -34.49 5.47 43.60
C LEU A 347 -34.95 4.20 44.34
N LEU A 348 -34.14 3.13 44.29
CA LEU A 348 -34.39 1.89 45.03
C LEU A 348 -34.38 2.13 46.55
N LEU A 349 -33.41 2.89 47.05
CA LEU A 349 -33.32 3.23 48.47
C LEU A 349 -34.50 4.10 48.92
N LEU A 350 -34.92 5.07 48.12
CA LEU A 350 -36.10 5.88 48.40
C LEU A 350 -37.40 5.06 48.42
N LEU A 351 -37.54 4.11 47.48
CA LEU A 351 -38.66 3.16 47.49
C LEU A 351 -38.64 2.27 48.72
N LEU A 352 -37.46 1.76 49.10
CA LEU A 352 -37.29 0.94 50.30
C LEU A 352 -37.66 1.72 51.57
N VAL A 353 -37.17 2.96 51.70
CA VAL A 353 -37.52 3.85 52.83
C VAL A 353 -39.02 4.14 52.84
N SER A 354 -39.63 4.44 51.70
CA SER A 354 -41.07 4.67 51.59
C SER A 354 -41.89 3.43 51.99
N LEU A 355 -41.46 2.25 51.55
CA LEU A 355 -42.09 0.97 51.91
C LEU A 355 -41.98 0.70 53.41
N LEU A 356 -40.81 0.93 54.02
CA LEU A 356 -40.61 0.80 55.46
C LEU A 356 -41.46 1.80 56.25
N GLN A 357 -41.57 3.05 55.80
CA GLN A 357 -42.44 4.05 56.40
C GLN A 357 -43.91 3.67 56.30
N TRP A 358 -44.32 3.12 55.16
CA TRP A 358 -45.67 2.62 54.96
C TRP A 358 -46.00 1.41 55.85
N LEU A 359 -45.07 0.46 55.97
CA LEU A 359 -45.19 -0.68 56.89
C LEU A 359 -45.24 -0.21 58.35
N ARG A 360 -44.39 0.74 58.74
CA ARG A 360 -44.40 1.34 60.08
C ARG A 360 -45.75 1.99 60.41
N ARG A 361 -46.31 2.76 59.46
CA ARG A 361 -47.65 3.36 59.61
C ARG A 361 -48.73 2.30 59.77
N ARG A 362 -48.67 1.20 58.99
CA ARG A 362 -49.60 0.06 59.12
C ARG A 362 -49.46 -0.68 60.45
N ALA A 363 -48.25 -0.72 61.02
CA ALA A 363 -47.98 -1.35 62.30
C ALA A 363 -48.38 -0.49 63.52
N GLY A 364 -49.00 0.68 63.31
CA GLY A 364 -49.56 1.50 64.39
C GLY A 364 -48.56 2.44 65.09
N PHE A 365 -47.31 2.49 64.64
CA PHE A 365 -46.32 3.48 65.14
C PHE A 365 -46.54 4.83 64.45
N GLY A 366 -47.62 5.50 64.82
CA GLY A 366 -47.96 6.86 64.37
C GLY A 366 -47.02 7.93 64.95
N TRP A 367 -47.14 9.16 64.43
CA TRP A 367 -46.44 10.32 64.98
C TRP A 367 -46.86 10.53 66.44
N PRO A 368 -45.94 10.88 67.35
CA PRO A 368 -46.33 11.22 68.71
C PRO A 368 -47.29 12.41 68.65
N GLU A 369 -48.52 12.21 69.11
CA GLU A 369 -49.45 13.32 69.31
C GLU A 369 -48.81 14.26 70.33
N LEU A 370 -48.63 15.53 69.95
CA LEU A 370 -48.19 16.56 70.89
C LEU A 370 -49.30 16.70 71.95
N PRO A 371 -48.96 16.72 73.26
CA PRO A 371 -49.94 17.01 74.29
C PRO A 371 -50.55 18.39 74.02
N ALA A 372 -51.87 18.45 74.02
CA ALA A 372 -52.68 19.64 73.78
C ALA A 372 -52.44 20.75 74.81
#